data_AF-A0A0F8WC96-F1
#
_entry.id   AF-A0A0F8WC96-F1
#
_cell.length_a   1.000
_cell.length_b   1.000
_cell.length_c   1.000
_cell.angle_alpha   90.00
_cell.angle_beta   90.00
_cell.angle_gamma   90.00
#
_symmetry.space_group_name_H-M   'P 1'
#
loop_
_entity.id
_entity.type
_entity.pdbx_description
1 polymer ?
#
loop_
_entity_poly.entity_id
_entity_poly.type
_entity_poly.pdbx_seq_one_letter_code
_entity_poly.pdbx_strand_id
1 'polypeptide(L)'
;MEYPNLFLNFFVKPTAKDKVVSMFLSGNKETLMDNYKKTISDFGHYNFFFAFKRHLVHLGVLSQENRTFYKKTEELDVENDYWILGKDILI
;
A
#
# COMPACT_ATOMS: atom_id res chain seq x y z
N MET A 1 -11.33 9.04 -19.84
CA MET A 1 -11.92 8.02 -18.93
C MET A 1 -11.49 8.41 -17.53
N GLU A 2 -12.35 9.12 -16.80
CA GLU A 2 -12.04 9.62 -15.45
C GLU A 2 -12.24 8.49 -14.44
N TYR A 3 -11.16 7.79 -14.13
CA TYR A 3 -11.10 7.07 -12.86
C TYR A 3 -10.31 7.94 -11.88
N PRO A 4 -10.96 8.72 -11.00
CA PRO A 4 -10.32 9.17 -9.78
C PRO A 4 -10.15 7.93 -8.91
N ASN A 5 -9.19 7.08 -9.26
CA ASN A 5 -8.86 5.96 -8.41
C ASN A 5 -8.08 6.54 -7.24
N LEU A 6 -8.82 6.81 -6.16
CA LEU A 6 -8.31 7.32 -4.89
C LEU A 6 -7.07 6.53 -4.46
N PHE A 7 -7.10 5.21 -4.68
CA PHE A 7 -5.99 4.32 -4.42
C PHE A 7 -4.75 4.67 -5.27
N LEU A 8 -4.90 4.85 -6.59
CA LEU A 8 -3.76 5.27 -7.43
C LEU A 8 -3.24 6.66 -7.04
N ASN A 9 -4.14 7.58 -6.66
CA ASN A 9 -3.76 8.92 -6.29
C ASN A 9 -3.01 9.01 -4.96
N PHE A 10 -3.32 8.12 -4.02
CA PHE A 10 -2.67 8.08 -2.71
C PHE A 10 -1.45 7.16 -2.67
N PHE A 11 -1.51 6.03 -3.36
CA PHE A 11 -0.51 4.99 -3.27
C PHE A 11 0.49 5.01 -4.42
N VAL A 12 0.23 5.69 -5.55
CA VAL A 12 1.15 5.70 -6.70
C VAL A 12 1.83 7.06 -6.88
N LYS A 13 3.15 7.05 -7.02
CA LYS A 13 3.97 8.22 -7.36
C LYS A 13 3.40 8.93 -8.60
N PRO A 14 3.28 10.27 -8.62
CA PRO A 14 2.74 11.01 -9.77
C PRO A 14 3.39 10.62 -11.10
N THR A 15 4.70 10.44 -11.11
CA THR A 15 5.49 10.07 -12.30
C THR A 15 5.22 8.66 -12.82
N ALA A 16 4.55 7.81 -12.05
CA ALA A 16 4.30 6.42 -12.40
C ALA A 16 2.81 6.11 -12.61
N LYS A 17 1.91 7.09 -12.43
CA LYS A 17 0.45 6.90 -12.53
C LYS A 17 0.02 6.37 -13.89
N ASP A 18 0.48 6.98 -14.98
CA ASP A 18 0.09 6.58 -16.34
C ASP A 18 0.52 5.15 -16.67
N LYS A 19 1.70 4.75 -16.17
CA LYS A 19 2.22 3.38 -16.33
C LYS A 19 1.41 2.36 -15.53
N VAL A 20 1.02 2.68 -14.30
CA VAL A 20 0.20 1.77 -13.49
C VAL A 20 -1.22 1.67 -14.07
N VAL A 21 -1.81 2.78 -14.54
CA VAL A 21 -3.11 2.79 -15.21
C VAL A 21 -3.08 1.92 -16.46
N SER A 22 -2.06 2.03 -17.30
CA SER A 22 -1.95 1.20 -18.51
C SER A 22 -1.77 -0.30 -18.19
N MET A 23 -1.07 -0.65 -17.11
CA MET A 23 -0.99 -2.03 -16.61
C MET A 23 -2.34 -2.58 -16.15
N PHE A 24 -3.15 -1.78 -15.45
CA PHE A 24 -4.51 -2.18 -15.07
C PHE A 24 -5.41 -2.37 -16.28
N LEU A 25 -5.38 -1.43 -17.23
CA LEU A 25 -6.24 -1.47 -18.42
C LEU A 25 -5.87 -2.59 -19.40
N SER A 26 -4.61 -3.03 -19.41
CA SER A 26 -4.12 -4.11 -20.27
C SER A 26 -4.38 -5.51 -19.70
N GLY A 27 -4.96 -5.63 -18.50
CA GLY A 27 -5.19 -6.93 -17.86
C GLY A 27 -3.95 -7.56 -17.22
N ASN A 28 -2.78 -6.91 -17.32
CA ASN A 28 -1.51 -7.37 -16.75
C ASN A 28 -1.37 -7.08 -15.24
N LYS A 29 -2.47 -7.21 -14.50
CA LYS A 29 -2.49 -7.02 -13.03
C LYS A 29 -1.60 -8.04 -12.31
N GLU A 30 -1.41 -9.21 -12.90
CA GLU A 30 -0.59 -10.29 -12.34
C GLU A 30 0.87 -9.88 -12.18
N THR A 31 1.40 -9.05 -13.08
CA THR A 31 2.76 -8.49 -12.98
C THR A 31 2.93 -7.59 -11.76
N LEU A 32 1.88 -6.90 -11.30
CA LEU A 32 1.91 -6.11 -10.07
C LEU A 32 1.97 -7.00 -8.82
N MET A 33 1.42 -8.21 -8.91
CA MET A 33 1.30 -9.16 -7.81
C MET A 33 2.49 -10.12 -7.70
N ASP A 34 3.11 -10.46 -8.83
CA ASP A 34 4.25 -11.40 -8.93
C ASP A 34 5.46 -10.94 -8.10
N ASN A 35 5.64 -9.63 -7.91
CA ASN A 35 6.69 -9.09 -7.06
C ASN A 35 6.22 -7.85 -6.30
N TYR A 36 5.35 -8.10 -5.31
CA TYR A 36 4.73 -7.05 -4.50
C TYR A 36 5.75 -6.06 -3.87
N LYS A 37 6.90 -6.57 -3.37
CA LYS A 37 7.99 -5.74 -2.84
C LYS A 37 8.50 -4.74 -3.91
N LYS A 38 8.80 -5.24 -5.11
CA LYS A 38 9.25 -4.42 -6.23
C LYS A 38 8.17 -3.45 -6.70
N THR A 39 6.92 -3.87 -6.74
CA THR A 39 5.77 -3.03 -7.09
C THR A 39 5.62 -1.84 -6.14
N ILE A 40 5.70 -2.04 -4.82
CA ILE A 40 5.67 -0.94 -3.85
C ILE A 40 6.90 -0.03 -4.01
N SER A 41 8.09 -0.59 -4.26
CA SER A 41 9.29 0.22 -4.49
C SER A 41 9.17 1.11 -5.74
N ASP A 42 8.78 0.51 -6.86
CA ASP A 42 8.74 1.17 -8.17
C ASP A 42 7.62 2.21 -8.21
N PHE A 43 6.44 1.85 -7.70
CA PHE A 43 5.22 2.63 -7.88
C PHE A 43 4.75 3.35 -6.61
N GLY A 44 5.07 2.84 -5.42
CA GLY A 44 4.49 3.25 -4.14
C GLY A 44 4.88 4.65 -3.65
N HIS A 45 3.91 5.43 -3.16
CA HIS A 45 4.17 6.62 -2.34
C HIS A 45 4.53 6.20 -0.91
N TYR A 46 5.84 6.16 -0.64
CA TYR A 46 6.45 5.63 0.57
C TYR A 46 5.81 6.12 1.89
N ASN A 47 5.48 7.41 2.01
CA ASN A 47 4.89 7.96 3.22
C ASN A 47 3.42 7.53 3.43
N PHE A 48 2.70 7.17 2.37
CA PHE A 48 1.26 6.95 2.48
C PHE A 48 0.93 5.56 3.03
N PHE A 49 1.65 4.51 2.65
CA PHE A 49 1.39 3.15 3.15
C PHE A 49 1.50 3.07 4.69
N PHE A 50 2.56 3.64 5.25
CA PHE A 50 2.75 3.68 6.71
C PHE A 50 1.85 4.69 7.40
N ALA A 51 1.59 5.85 6.78
CA ALA A 51 0.60 6.78 7.31
C ALA A 51 -0.79 6.14 7.36
N PHE A 52 -1.18 5.38 6.33
CA PHE A 52 -2.45 4.67 6.25
C PHE A 52 -2.52 3.56 7.30
N LYS A 53 -1.50 2.69 7.39
CA LYS A 53 -1.41 1.66 8.44
C LYS A 53 -1.52 2.28 9.84
N ARG A 54 -0.84 3.40 10.09
CA ARG A 54 -0.94 4.15 11.35
C ARG A 54 -2.35 4.71 11.60
N HIS A 55 -3.02 5.22 10.57
CA HIS A 55 -4.41 5.68 10.71
C HIS A 55 -5.33 4.52 11.07
N LEU A 56 -5.17 3.34 10.46
CA LEU A 56 -5.95 2.17 10.81
C LEU A 56 -5.71 1.71 12.25
N VAL A 57 -4.45 1.79 12.74
CA VAL A 57 -4.14 1.55 14.16
C VAL A 57 -4.82 2.58 15.06
N HIS A 58 -4.76 3.86 14.70
CA HIS A 58 -5.40 4.93 15.47
C HIS A 58 -6.93 4.79 15.54
N LEU A 59 -7.55 4.35 14.43
CA LEU A 59 -8.99 4.10 14.33
C LEU A 59 -9.43 2.80 15.01
N GLY A 60 -8.51 2.01 15.56
CA GLY A 60 -8.81 0.72 16.20
C GLY A 60 -9.12 -0.42 15.22
N VAL A 61 -9.01 -0.16 13.91
CA VAL A 61 -9.13 -1.19 12.87
C VAL A 61 -7.93 -2.15 12.92
N LEU A 62 -6.74 -1.64 13.25
CA LEU A 62 -5.57 -2.49 13.52
C LEU A 62 -5.19 -2.39 15.00
N SER A 63 -4.67 -3.49 15.55
CA SER A 63 -4.14 -3.55 16.91
C SER A 63 -2.98 -2.57 17.11
N GLN A 64 -2.84 -2.03 18.32
CA GLN A 64 -1.68 -1.23 18.72
C GLN A 64 -0.36 -2.02 18.68
N GLU A 65 -0.41 -3.35 18.62
CA GLU A 65 0.75 -4.23 18.48
C GLU A 65 1.37 -4.20 17.07
N ASN A 66 0.68 -3.60 16.08
CA ASN A 66 1.25 -3.42 14.75
C ASN A 66 2.44 -2.47 14.79
N ARG A 67 3.59 -2.95 14.31
CA ARG A 67 4.75 -2.10 14.09
C ARG A 67 4.51 -1.20 12.89
N THR A 68 4.59 0.10 13.08
CA THR A 68 4.67 1.07 11.99
C THR A 68 6.13 1.23 11.59
N PHE A 69 6.46 0.84 10.36
CA PHE A 69 7.80 0.98 9.81
C PHE A 69 8.00 2.41 9.27
N TYR A 70 9.21 2.95 9.45
CA TYR A 70 9.54 4.35 9.12
C TYR A 70 10.82 4.50 8.28
N LYS A 71 11.39 3.41 7.74
CA LYS A 71 12.59 3.43 6.88
C LYS A 71 12.27 3.18 5.41
N LYS A 72 13.18 3.51 4.49
CA LYS A 72 12.99 3.39 3.03
C LYS A 72 12.29 2.09 2.60
N THR A 73 11.47 2.15 1.55
CA THR A 73 10.73 0.98 1.01
C THR A 73 11.61 -0.24 0.75
N GLU A 74 12.85 -0.01 0.32
CA GLU A 74 13.86 -1.05 0.04
C GLU A 74 14.19 -1.89 1.28
N GLU A 75 14.03 -1.31 2.47
CA GLU A 75 14.28 -1.94 3.76
C GLU A 75 13.01 -2.57 4.36
N LEU A 76 11.85 -2.42 3.69
CA LEU A 76 10.60 -2.99 4.17
C LEU A 76 10.65 -4.52 4.09
N ASP A 77 10.67 -5.13 5.26
CA ASP A 77 10.50 -6.57 5.37
C ASP A 77 9.02 -6.94 5.35
N VAL A 78 8.47 -7.13 4.15
CA VAL A 78 7.06 -7.51 3.94
C VAL A 78 6.72 -8.85 4.59
N GLU A 79 7.68 -9.77 4.72
CA GLU A 79 7.44 -11.08 5.35
C GLU A 79 7.19 -10.94 6.85
N ASN A 80 7.66 -9.85 7.43
CA ASN A 80 7.47 -9.52 8.84
C ASN A 80 6.57 -8.28 9.07
N ASP A 81 5.95 -7.73 8.02
CA ASP A 81 4.97 -6.65 8.12
C ASP A 81 3.56 -7.21 8.31
N TYR A 82 3.30 -7.73 9.50
CA TYR A 82 1.98 -8.26 9.85
C TYR A 82 0.95 -7.14 10.04
N TRP A 83 -0.29 -7.40 9.62
CA TRP A 83 -1.46 -6.54 9.82
C TRP A 83 -2.40 -7.20 10.82
N ILE A 84 -2.16 -6.92 12.10
CA ILE A 84 -2.91 -7.53 13.21
C ILE A 84 -4.20 -6.74 13.41
N LEU A 85 -5.36 -7.40 13.30
CA LEU A 85 -6.66 -6.74 13.49
C LEU A 85 -6.84 -6.28 14.95
N GLY A 86 -7.55 -5.16 15.14
CA GLY A 86 -7.99 -4.71 16.46
C GLY A 86 -8.97 -5.71 17.09
N LYS A 87 -9.01 -5.76 18.43
CA LYS A 87 -9.91 -6.67 19.17
C LYS A 87 -11.38 -6.29 19.06
N ASP A 88 -11.66 -5.01 18.77
CA ASP A 88 -13.00 -4.42 18.83
C ASP A 88 -13.60 -4.14 17.44
N ILE A 89 -13.06 -4.76 16.38
CA ILE A 89 -13.67 -4.64 15.05
C ILE A 89 -14.97 -5.44 15.05
N LEU A 90 -16.10 -4.73 15.06
CA LEU A 90 -17.40 -5.31 14.72
C LEU A 90 -17.37 -5.67 13.23
N ILE A 91 -17.34 -6.96 12.93
CA ILE A 91 -17.45 -7.53 11.57
C ILE A 91 -18.93 -7.60 11.18
#